data_AF-A0A163YLG0-F1
#
_entry.id   AF-A0A163YLG0-F1
#
_cell.length_a   1.000
_cell.length_b   1.000
_cell.length_c   1.000
_cell.angle_alpha   90.00
_cell.angle_beta   90.00
_cell.angle_gamma   90.00
#
_symmetry.space_group_name_H-M   'P 1'
#
loop_
_entity.id
_entity.type
_entity.pdbx_description
1 polymer ?
#
loop_
_entity_poly.entity_id
_entity_poly.type
_entity_poly.pdbx_seq_one_letter_code
_entity_poly.pdbx_strand_id
1 'polypeptide(L)' 'MKGFWHGYVELILAGVTYEASYDILDGMVQLTIGQLIVVAEPLPGATYEESALYALEQFATGKIVARG' A
#
# COMPACT_ATOMS: atom_id res chain seq x y z
N MET A 1 -12.18 13.53 -13.58
CA MET A 1 -12.98 13.17 -12.38
C MET A 1 -12.00 12.91 -11.25
N LYS A 2 -12.08 13.62 -10.12
CA LYS A 2 -11.29 13.32 -8.92
C LYS A 2 -11.96 12.12 -8.22
N GLY A 3 -11.70 10.91 -8.71
CA GLY A 3 -12.23 9.69 -8.12
C GLY A 3 -11.39 9.30 -6.92
N PHE A 4 -11.96 9.35 -5.72
CA PHE A 4 -11.42 8.65 -4.57
C PHE A 4 -11.43 7.15 -4.91
N TRP A 5 -10.26 6.55 -5.04
CA TRP A 5 -10.10 5.11 -5.18
C TRP A 5 -9.72 4.54 -3.81
N HIS A 6 -10.55 3.63 -3.31
CA HIS A 6 -10.33 2.92 -2.07
C HIS A 6 -10.34 1.41 -2.35
N GLY A 7 -9.38 0.68 -1.79
CA GLY A 7 -9.28 -0.77 -1.94
C GLY A 7 -8.62 -1.43 -0.74
N TYR A 8 -8.47 -2.74 -0.83
CA TYR A 8 -7.87 -3.58 0.20
C TYR A 8 -6.87 -4.54 -0.44
N VAL A 9 -5.72 -4.73 0.21
CA VAL A 9 -4.70 -5.71 -0.19
C VAL A 9 -4.27 -6.52 1.02
N GLU A 10 -3.97 -7.80 0.77
CA GLU A 10 -3.46 -8.75 1.75
C GLU A 10 -2.21 -9.41 1.19
N LEU A 11 -1.19 -9.56 2.04
CA LEU A 11 0.07 -10.20 1.72
C LEU A 11 0.42 -11.24 2.79
N ILE A 12 0.64 -12.49 2.38
CA ILE A 12 1.15 -13.55 3.24
C ILE A 12 2.65 -13.73 2.97
N LEU A 13 3.50 -13.38 3.94
CA LEU A 13 4.95 -13.47 3.84
C LEU A 13 5.52 -14.23 5.04
N ALA A 14 6.27 -15.31 4.77
CA ALA A 14 6.87 -16.17 5.80
C ALA A 14 5.88 -16.65 6.90
N GLY A 15 4.62 -16.90 6.51
CA GLY A 15 3.55 -17.35 7.42
C GLY A 15 2.91 -16.24 8.25
N VAL A 16 3.28 -14.98 8.04
CA VAL A 16 2.65 -13.79 8.65
C VAL A 16 1.75 -13.12 7.63
N THR A 17 0.54 -12.74 8.05
CA THR A 17 -0.42 -12.01 7.21
C THR A 17 -0.30 -10.52 7.49
N TYR A 18 -0.10 -9.74 6.42
CA TYR A 18 -0.09 -8.28 6.43
C TYR A 18 -1.29 -7.80 5.64
N GLU A 19 -2.06 -6.89 6.23
CA GLU A 19 -3.31 -6.39 5.66
C GLU A 19 -3.25 -4.87 5.61
N ALA A 20 -3.74 -4.28 4.51
CA ALA A 20 -3.81 -2.85 4.35
C ALA A 20 -5.03 -2.44 3.53
N SER A 21 -5.74 -1.40 3.98
CA SER A 21 -6.54 -0.61 3.06
C SER A 21 -5.64 0.38 2.32
N TYR A 22 -5.99 0.72 1.08
CA TYR A 22 -5.26 1.74 0.33
C TYR A 22 -6.20 2.78 -0.28
N ASP A 23 -5.72 4.01 -0.34
CA ASP A 23 -6.35 5.13 -1.02
C ASP A 23 -5.42 5.74 -2.06
N ILE A 24 -5.97 6.25 -3.16
CA ILE A 24 -5.21 7.03 -4.15
C ILE A 24 -5.44 8.52 -3.93
N LEU A 25 -4.41 9.21 -3.46
CA LEU A 25 -4.43 10.63 -3.12
C LEU A 25 -3.34 11.35 -3.90
N ASP A 26 -3.72 12.36 -4.70
CA ASP A 26 -2.80 13.16 -5.52
C ASP A 26 -1.81 12.31 -6.37
N GLY A 27 -2.28 11.16 -6.85
CA GLY A 27 -1.49 10.24 -7.67
C GLY A 27 -0.56 9.31 -6.87
N MET A 28 -0.59 9.37 -5.55
CA MET A 28 0.17 8.51 -4.64
C MET A 28 -0.70 7.40 -4.07
N VAL A 29 -0.09 6.26 -3.74
CA VAL A 29 -0.73 5.17 -3.01
C VAL A 29 -0.50 5.38 -1.51
N GLN A 30 -1.57 5.58 -0.74
CA GLN A 30 -1.52 5.63 0.70
C GLN A 30 -2.09 4.33 1.28
N LEU A 31 -1.27 3.54 1.95
CA LEU A 31 -1.65 2.34 2.68
C LEU A 31 -1.89 2.67 4.16
N THR A 32 -2.96 2.14 4.73
CA THR A 32 -3.24 2.16 6.16
C THR A 32 -3.11 0.75 6.73
N ILE A 33 -2.12 0.55 7.60
CA ILE A 33 -1.74 -0.74 8.19
C ILE A 33 -1.92 -0.64 9.71
N GLY A 34 -3.09 -1.03 10.22
CA GLY A 34 -3.46 -0.75 11.60
C GLY A 34 -3.50 0.75 11.88
N GLN A 35 -2.58 1.26 12.71
CA GLN A 35 -2.43 2.70 13.00
C GLN A 35 -1.33 3.39 12.17
N LEU A 36 -0.65 2.64 11.30
CA LEU A 36 0.50 3.12 10.54
C LEU A 36 0.08 3.54 9.13
N ILE A 37 0.72 4.59 8.60
CA ILE A 37 0.50 5.06 7.23
C ILE A 37 1.79 4.90 6.41
N VAL A 38 1.68 4.25 5.26
CA VAL A 38 2.76 4.16 4.26
C VAL A 38 2.31 4.88 2.99
N VAL A 39 3.13 5.79 2.47
CA VAL A 39 2.86 6.49 1.21
C VAL A 39 3.92 6.09 0.20
N ALA A 40 3.50 5.66 -0.99
CA ALA A 40 4.36 5.19 -2.06
C ALA A 40 3.93 5.75 -3.42
N GLU A 41 4.91 5.91 -4.31
CA GLU A 41 4.63 6.18 -5.72
C GLU A 41 4.06 4.92 -6.39
N PRO A 42 3.09 5.04 -7.31
CA PRO A 42 2.61 3.92 -8.10
C PRO A 42 3.73 3.33 -8.96
N LEU A 43 3.70 2.01 -9.16
CA LEU A 43 4.64 1.35 -10.07
C LEU A 43 4.31 1.71 -11.53
N PRO A 44 5.30 2.13 -12.34
CA PRO A 44 5.07 2.44 -13.74
C PRO A 44 4.48 1.26 -14.51
N GLY A 45 3.31 1.46 -15.13
CA GLY A 45 2.63 0.43 -15.93
C GLY A 45 1.87 -0.62 -15.13
N ALA A 46 1.86 -0.53 -13.79
CA ALA A 46 1.05 -1.39 -12.94
C ALA A 46 -0.29 -0.72 -12.59
N THR A 47 -1.25 -1.53 -12.16
CA THR A 47 -2.47 -1.06 -11.52
C THR A 47 -2.18 -0.48 -10.13
N TYR A 48 -3.13 0.29 -9.60
CA TYR A 48 -3.03 0.81 -8.24
C TYR A 48 -3.04 -0.30 -7.18
N GLU A 49 -3.78 -1.38 -7.42
CA GLU A 49 -3.81 -2.55 -6.52
C GLU A 49 -2.45 -3.26 -6.49
N GLU A 50 -1.84 -3.50 -7.66
CA GLU A 50 -0.48 -4.08 -7.75
C GLU A 50 0.56 -3.16 -7.08
N SER A 51 0.42 -1.85 -7.25
CA SER A 51 1.29 -0.86 -6.59
C SER A 51 1.12 -0.87 -5.07
N ALA A 52 -0.12 -1.01 -4.58
CA ALA A 52 -0.44 -1.14 -3.16
C ALA A 52 0.13 -2.43 -2.56
N LEU A 53 -0.04 -3.56 -3.26
CA LEU A 53 0.51 -4.85 -2.85
C LEU A 53 2.05 -4.80 -2.78
N TYR A 54 2.69 -4.20 -3.78
CA TYR A 54 4.14 -4.03 -3.78
C TYR A 54 4.63 -3.14 -2.64
N ALA A 55 3.95 -2.02 -2.38
CA ALA A 55 4.31 -1.13 -1.28
C ALA A 55 4.10 -1.81 0.09
N LEU A 56 3.07 -2.64 0.25
CA LEU A 56 2.87 -3.49 1.43
C LEU A 56 4.01 -4.51 1.59
N GLU A 57 4.48 -5.12 0.50
CA GLU A 57 5.64 -6.01 0.52
C GLU A 57 6.93 -5.27 0.92
N GLN A 58 7.17 -4.06 0.40
CA GLN A 58 8.33 -3.27 0.80
C GLN A 58 8.29 -2.87 2.29
N PHE A 59 7.10 -2.58 2.82
CA PHE A 59 6.91 -2.37 4.25
C PHE A 59 7.18 -3.64 5.07
N ALA A 60 6.57 -4.77 4.69
CA ALA A 60 6.73 -6.06 5.38
C ALA A 60 8.19 -6.56 5.39
N THR A 61 8.96 -6.24 4.34
CA THR A 61 10.39 -6.56 4.24
C THR A 61 11.32 -5.51 4.86
N GLY A 62 10.77 -4.47 5.49
CA GLY A 62 11.53 -3.43 6.19
C GLY A 62 12.27 -2.44 5.28
N LYS A 63 11.94 -2.40 3.99
CA LYS A 63 12.54 -1.47 3.01
C LYS A 63 11.90 -0.09 3.04
N ILE A 64 10.66 0.01 3.53
CA ILE A 64 9.95 1.27 3.75
C ILE A 64 9.52 1.35 5.21
N VAL A 65 9.66 2.54 5.81
CA VAL A 65 9.23 2.82 7.17
C VAL A 65 7.90 3.58 7.13
N ALA A 66 6.91 3.11 7.90
CA ALA A 66 5.64 3.81 8.04
C ALA A 66 5.75 5.02 8.98
N ARG A 67 4.87 6.00 8.80
CA ARG A 67 4.71 7.13 9.73
C ARG A 67 3.52 6.84 10.66
N GLY A 68 3.65 7.26 11.93
CA GLY A 68 2.59 7.23 12.95
C GLY A 68 2.19 8.63 13.37
#